data_AF-A0A085VG17-F1
#
_entry.id   AF-A0A085VG17-F1
#
_cell.length_a   1.000
_cell.length_b   1.000
_cell.length_c   1.000
_cell.angle_alpha   90.00
_cell.angle_beta   90.00
_cell.angle_gamma   90.00
#
_symmetry.space_group_name_H-M   'P 1'
#
loop_
_entity.id
_entity.type
_entity.pdbx_description
1 polymer ?
#
loop_
_entity_poly.entity_id
_entity_poly.type
_entity_poly.pdbx_seq_one_letter_code
_entity_poly.pdbx_strand_id
1 'polypeptide(L)'
;MSEPDHFQLSAHAWNRLIEARDSLRLLDGYVNKTDVLCNPSMLVGYVSMLQNALQDVINASTPAEPRDAFMRKADELGFVALNPKEQALIEHLRWTSLEGREDVYALAQRVRSIKPWVLES
;
A
#
# COMPACT_ATOMS: atom_id res chain seq x y z
N MET A 1 -24.22 1.13 6.24
CA MET A 1 -23.33 2.06 5.51
C MET A 1 -22.26 1.20 4.88
N SER A 2 -22.31 0.98 3.56
CA SER A 2 -21.24 0.26 2.87
C SER A 2 -20.00 1.15 2.82
N GLU A 3 -18.84 0.61 3.17
CA GLU A 3 -17.56 1.31 3.01
C GLU A 3 -17.42 1.81 1.57
N PRO A 4 -16.83 2.99 1.35
CA PRO A 4 -16.55 3.44 -0.01
C PRO A 4 -15.47 2.51 -0.61
N ASP A 5 -15.83 1.76 -1.65
CA ASP A 5 -14.89 0.99 -2.45
C ASP A 5 -13.89 1.97 -3.08
N HIS A 6 -12.70 2.09 -2.48
CA HIS A 6 -11.65 3.00 -2.93
C HIS A 6 -11.13 2.65 -4.34
N PHE A 7 -11.33 1.41 -4.78
CA PHE A 7 -10.91 0.90 -6.07
C PHE A 7 -12.05 0.14 -6.74
N GLN A 8 -12.27 0.41 -8.02
CA GLN A 8 -13.12 -0.40 -8.86
C GLN A 8 -12.26 -1.54 -9.44
N LEU A 9 -12.76 -2.76 -9.29
CA LEU A 9 -12.11 -3.96 -9.77
C LEU A 9 -12.96 -4.61 -10.87
N SER A 10 -12.35 -4.91 -12.01
CA SER A 10 -13.00 -5.68 -13.06
C SER A 10 -13.30 -7.11 -12.58
N ALA A 11 -14.26 -7.79 -13.23
CA ALA A 11 -14.56 -9.20 -12.91
C ALA A 11 -13.33 -10.12 -13.04
N HIS A 12 -12.42 -9.81 -13.99
CA HIS A 12 -11.15 -10.50 -14.12
C HIS A 12 -10.24 -10.28 -12.91
N ALA A 13 -10.09 -9.03 -12.45
CA ALA A 13 -9.31 -8.69 -11.26
C ALA A 13 -9.87 -9.38 -10.00
N TRP A 14 -11.20 -9.44 -9.86
CA TRP A 14 -11.84 -10.18 -8.77
C TRP A 14 -11.49 -11.67 -8.76
N ASN A 15 -11.48 -12.31 -9.92
CA ASN A 15 -11.05 -13.71 -10.03
C ASN A 15 -9.58 -13.89 -9.65
N ARG A 16 -8.70 -12.98 -10.08
CA ARG A 16 -7.27 -13.01 -9.71
C ARG A 16 -7.05 -12.79 -8.21
N LEU A 17 -7.87 -11.96 -7.54
CA LEU A 17 -7.85 -11.82 -6.08
C LEU A 17 -8.24 -13.11 -5.36
N ILE A 18 -9.23 -13.83 -5.87
CA ILE A 18 -9.63 -15.13 -5.34
C ILE A 18 -8.48 -16.13 -5.45
N GLU A 19 -7.83 -16.18 -6.62
CA GLU A 19 -6.66 -17.03 -6.87
C GLU A 19 -5.47 -16.66 -5.96
N ALA A 20 -5.22 -15.37 -5.75
CA ALA A 20 -4.19 -14.87 -4.83
C ALA A 20 -4.48 -15.32 -3.38
N ARG A 21 -5.72 -15.16 -2.92
CA ARG A 21 -6.16 -15.61 -1.59
C ARG A 21 -5.99 -17.12 -1.42
N ASP A 22 -6.37 -17.90 -2.41
CA ASP A 22 -6.28 -19.36 -2.32
C ASP A 22 -4.82 -19.82 -2.39
N SER A 23 -3.97 -19.15 -3.17
CA SER A 23 -2.51 -19.35 -3.17
C SER A 23 -1.88 -19.03 -1.81
N LEU A 24 -2.31 -17.96 -1.14
CA LEU A 24 -1.88 -17.62 0.23
C LEU A 24 -2.27 -18.70 1.25
N ARG A 25 -3.48 -19.25 1.15
CA ARG A 25 -3.94 -20.34 2.02
C ARG A 25 -3.11 -21.61 1.84
N LEU A 26 -2.75 -21.92 0.59
CA LEU A 26 -1.87 -23.04 0.29
C LEU A 26 -0.46 -22.82 0.86
N LEU A 27 0.08 -21.60 0.71
CA LEU A 27 1.38 -21.24 1.28
C LEU A 27 1.37 -21.30 2.81
N ASP A 28 0.34 -20.77 3.47
CA ASP A 28 0.16 -20.85 4.92
C ASP A 28 0.09 -22.32 5.40
N GLY A 29 -0.67 -23.17 4.72
CA GLY A 29 -0.70 -24.59 5.01
C GLY A 29 0.66 -25.27 4.81
N TYR A 30 1.38 -24.91 3.74
CA TYR A 30 2.68 -25.49 3.41
C TYR A 30 3.83 -25.04 4.32
N VAL A 31 3.71 -23.86 4.94
CA VAL A 31 4.73 -23.34 5.87
C VAL A 31 4.41 -23.71 7.32
N ASN A 32 3.13 -23.63 7.72
CA ASN A 32 2.73 -23.71 9.13
C ASN A 32 2.14 -25.06 9.54
N LYS A 33 1.76 -25.95 8.61
CA LYS A 33 1.11 -27.24 8.95
C LYS A 33 1.92 -28.48 8.57
N THR A 34 3.09 -28.33 7.97
CA THR A 34 3.98 -29.45 7.66
C THR A 34 5.16 -29.47 8.62
N ASP A 35 5.33 -30.56 9.37
CA ASP A 35 6.54 -30.86 10.17
C ASP A 35 7.80 -31.15 9.30
N VAL A 36 7.70 -30.93 7.99
CA VAL A 36 8.74 -31.19 7.01
C VAL A 36 9.35 -29.87 6.57
N LEU A 37 10.68 -29.81 6.53
CA LEU A 37 11.44 -28.68 5.96
C LEU A 37 10.86 -28.32 4.58
N CYS A 38 10.36 -27.09 4.44
CA CYS A 38 9.77 -26.62 3.19
C CYS A 38 10.79 -26.73 2.06
N ASN A 39 10.37 -27.30 0.92
CA ASN A 39 11.20 -27.33 -0.28
C ASN A 39 11.27 -25.89 -0.86
N PRO A 40 12.48 -25.29 -0.95
CA PRO A 40 12.63 -23.92 -1.44
C PRO A 40 12.05 -23.69 -2.84
N SER A 41 12.13 -24.67 -3.74
CA SER A 41 11.61 -24.54 -5.11
C SER A 41 10.08 -24.46 -5.13
N MET A 42 9.40 -25.18 -4.24
CA MET A 42 7.93 -25.13 -4.12
C MET A 42 7.47 -23.80 -3.51
N LEU A 43 8.19 -23.30 -2.51
CA LEU A 43 7.95 -21.98 -1.92
C LEU A 43 8.06 -20.87 -2.98
N VAL A 44 9.13 -20.88 -3.77
CA VAL A 44 9.32 -19.92 -4.87
C VAL A 44 8.13 -19.98 -5.84
N GLY A 45 7.69 -21.19 -6.22
CA GLY A 45 6.52 -21.36 -7.08
C GLY A 45 5.24 -20.72 -6.53
N TYR A 46 4.89 -21.00 -5.28
CA TYR A 46 3.69 -20.43 -4.64
C TYR A 46 3.78 -18.91 -4.48
N VAL A 47 4.95 -18.38 -4.11
CA VAL A 47 5.18 -16.94 -4.00
C VAL A 47 5.09 -16.26 -5.36
N SER A 48 5.63 -16.85 -6.42
CA SER A 48 5.51 -16.32 -7.79
C SER A 48 4.06 -16.31 -8.27
N MET A 49 3.27 -17.35 -7.99
CA MET A 49 1.85 -17.38 -8.33
C MET A 49 1.07 -16.27 -7.63
N LEU A 50 1.32 -16.08 -6.33
CA LEU A 50 0.72 -15.01 -5.55
C LEU A 50 1.10 -13.64 -6.10
N GLN A 51 2.39 -13.40 -6.35
CA GLN A 51 2.88 -12.13 -6.88
C GLN A 51 2.23 -11.79 -8.22
N ASN A 52 2.16 -12.75 -9.14
CA ASN A 52 1.54 -12.53 -10.45
C ASN A 52 0.06 -12.20 -10.34
N ALA A 53 -0.68 -12.93 -9.49
CA ALA A 53 -2.10 -12.68 -9.28
C ALA A 53 -2.36 -11.29 -8.68
N LEU A 54 -1.57 -10.87 -7.69
CA LEU A 54 -1.68 -9.54 -7.09
C LEU A 54 -1.27 -8.43 -8.07
N GLN A 55 -0.24 -8.67 -8.90
CA GLN A 55 0.19 -7.69 -9.89
C GLN A 55 -0.89 -7.45 -10.96
N ASP A 56 -1.58 -8.50 -11.41
CA ASP A 56 -2.70 -8.38 -12.35
C ASP A 56 -3.85 -7.57 -11.74
N VAL A 57 -4.13 -7.78 -10.45
CA VAL A 57 -5.15 -7.03 -9.71
C VAL A 57 -4.79 -5.56 -9.61
N ILE A 58 -3.54 -5.25 -9.27
CA ILE A 58 -3.05 -3.86 -9.19
C ILE A 58 -3.20 -3.18 -10.55
N ASN A 59 -2.76 -3.84 -11.63
CA ASN A 59 -2.83 -3.30 -12.99
C ASN A 59 -4.27 -3.09 -13.46
N ALA A 60 -5.19 -3.95 -13.03
CA ALA A 60 -6.60 -3.89 -13.39
C ALA A 60 -7.44 -3.07 -12.39
N SER A 61 -6.83 -2.54 -11.32
CA SER A 61 -7.49 -1.68 -10.35
C SER A 61 -7.49 -0.25 -10.85
N THR A 62 -8.68 0.35 -10.94
CA THR A 62 -8.81 1.78 -11.21
C THR A 62 -9.31 2.46 -9.94
N PRO A 63 -8.72 3.59 -9.53
CA PRO A 63 -9.26 4.40 -8.45
C PRO A 63 -10.73 4.73 -8.74
N ALA A 64 -11.61 4.53 -7.76
CA ALA A 64 -13.05 4.77 -7.93
C ALA A 64 -13.38 6.25 -8.18
N GLU A 65 -12.52 7.14 -7.70
CA GLU A 65 -12.51 8.56 -8.05
C GLU A 65 -11.16 8.92 -8.68
N PRO A 66 -11.15 9.72 -9.77
CA PRO A 66 -9.92 10.30 -10.27
C PRO A 66 -9.23 11.08 -9.15
N ARG A 67 -7.90 11.05 -9.10
CA ARG A 67 -7.11 11.82 -8.12
C ARG A 67 -7.56 13.28 -8.08
N ASP A 68 -7.89 13.88 -9.22
CA ASP A 68 -8.34 15.27 -9.33
C ASP A 68 -9.71 15.54 -8.70
N ALA A 69 -10.57 14.52 -8.55
CA ALA A 69 -11.82 14.64 -7.82
C ALA A 69 -11.57 14.61 -6.30
N PHE A 70 -10.68 13.73 -5.83
CA PHE A 70 -10.24 13.70 -4.44
C PHE A 70 -9.54 15.00 -4.04
N MET A 71 -8.61 15.50 -4.86
CA MET A 71 -7.86 16.73 -4.58
C MET A 71 -8.79 17.95 -4.50
N ARG A 72 -9.76 18.08 -5.42
CA ARG A 72 -10.78 19.14 -5.36
C ARG A 72 -11.63 19.07 -4.09
N LYS A 73 -12.03 17.85 -3.69
CA LYS A 73 -12.83 17.64 -2.48
C LYS A 73 -12.01 17.86 -1.20
N ALA A 74 -10.71 17.55 -1.22
CA ALA A 74 -9.78 17.84 -0.14
C ALA A 74 -9.60 19.36 0.02
N ASP A 75 -9.43 20.09 -1.07
CA ASP A 75 -9.35 21.55 -1.09
C ASP A 75 -10.66 22.18 -0.56
N GLU A 76 -11.83 21.69 -0.99
CA GLU A 76 -13.14 22.13 -0.49
C GLU A 76 -13.33 21.91 1.02
N LEU A 77 -12.72 20.85 1.57
CA LEU A 77 -12.80 20.48 2.97
C LEU A 77 -11.65 21.06 3.82
N GLY A 78 -10.75 21.84 3.23
CA GLY A 78 -9.60 22.43 3.91
C GLY A 78 -8.52 21.41 4.33
N PHE A 79 -8.52 20.22 3.72
CA PHE A 79 -7.43 19.26 3.90
C PHE A 79 -6.23 19.66 3.04
N VAL A 80 -5.02 19.51 3.60
CA VAL A 80 -3.78 19.72 2.85
C VAL A 80 -3.64 18.62 1.81
N ALA A 81 -3.89 18.97 0.56
CA ALA A 81 -3.68 18.09 -0.59
C ALA A 81 -2.18 17.87 -0.80
N LEU A 82 -1.69 16.67 -0.51
CA LEU A 82 -0.27 16.35 -0.63
C LEU A 82 0.17 16.40 -2.09
N ASN A 83 1.25 17.11 -2.37
CA ASN A 83 1.86 17.07 -3.69
C ASN A 83 2.47 15.67 -3.95
N PRO A 84 2.75 15.29 -5.20
CA PRO A 84 3.23 13.94 -5.53
C PRO A 84 4.50 13.52 -4.78
N LYS A 85 5.39 14.45 -4.44
CA LYS A 85 6.62 14.16 -3.68
C LYS A 85 6.31 13.87 -2.22
N GLU A 86 5.40 14.65 -1.61
CA GLU A 86 4.95 14.43 -0.24
C GLU A 86 4.20 13.10 -0.10
N GLN A 87 3.38 12.75 -1.09
CA GLN A 87 2.68 11.47 -1.11
C GLN A 87 3.66 10.29 -1.19
N ALA A 88 4.63 10.34 -2.11
CA ALA A 88 5.66 9.31 -2.24
C ALA A 88 6.53 9.18 -0.97
N LEU A 89 6.76 10.29 -0.27
CA LEU A 89 7.44 10.30 1.03
C LEU A 89 6.58 9.58 2.08
N ILE A 90 5.29 9.92 2.21
CA ILE A 90 4.40 9.24 3.17
C ILE A 90 4.26 7.75 2.87
N GLU A 91 4.19 7.36 1.59
CA GLU A 91 4.17 5.95 1.19
C GLU A 91 5.44 5.22 1.63
N HIS A 92 6.63 5.81 1.44
CA HIS A 92 7.87 5.23 1.96
C HIS A 92 7.85 5.13 3.49
N LEU A 93 7.38 6.15 4.19
CA LEU A 93 7.31 6.16 5.64
C LEU A 93 6.33 5.12 6.20
N ARG A 94 5.24 4.82 5.48
CA ARG A 94 4.31 3.74 5.87
C ARG A 94 4.99 2.38 5.97
N TRP A 95 5.99 2.12 5.12
CA TRP A 95 6.71 0.85 5.10
C TRP A 95 8.04 0.86 5.88
N THR A 96 8.39 1.96 6.54
CA THR A 96 9.55 2.00 7.45
C THR A 96 9.27 1.30 8.78
N SER A 97 10.31 0.70 9.36
CA SER A 97 10.28 0.12 10.71
C SER A 97 9.94 1.19 11.75
N LEU A 98 9.53 0.77 12.96
CA LEU A 98 9.22 1.70 14.05
C LEU A 98 10.41 2.63 14.36
N GLU A 99 11.62 2.07 14.43
CA GLU A 99 12.86 2.80 14.63
C GLU A 99 13.11 3.82 13.49
N GLY A 100 12.91 3.41 12.24
CA GLY A 100 13.05 4.32 11.09
C GLY A 100 12.03 5.47 11.11
N ARG A 101 10.82 5.26 11.65
CA ARG A 101 9.83 6.32 11.83
C ARG A 101 10.27 7.32 12.90
N GLU A 102 10.81 6.84 14.01
CA GLU A 102 11.34 7.70 15.09
C GLU A 102 12.48 8.59 14.59
N ASP A 103 13.41 8.03 13.80
CA ASP A 103 14.50 8.77 13.19
C ASP A 103 14.00 9.89 12.26
N VAL A 104 12.99 9.60 11.45
CA VAL A 104 12.37 10.59 10.56
C VAL A 104 11.69 11.69 11.36
N TYR A 105 10.97 11.35 12.43
CA TYR A 105 10.36 12.37 13.31
C TYR A 105 11.42 13.23 13.97
N ALA A 106 12.50 12.65 14.48
CA ALA A 106 13.62 13.38 15.07
C ALA A 106 14.33 14.28 14.05
N LEU A 107 14.49 13.82 12.81
CA LEU A 107 15.03 14.62 11.70
C LEU A 107 14.10 15.80 11.38
N ALA A 108 12.80 15.54 11.20
CA ALA A 108 11.81 16.57 10.89
C ALA A 108 11.74 17.64 11.99
N GLN A 109 11.82 17.23 13.26
CA GLN A 109 11.82 18.14 14.41
C GLN A 109 13.10 19.01 14.43
N ARG A 110 14.27 18.43 14.15
CA ARG A 110 15.52 19.18 13.99
C ARG A 110 15.45 20.17 12.83
N VAL A 111 14.97 19.75 11.66
CA VAL A 111 14.80 20.64 10.51
C VAL A 111 13.87 21.79 10.86
N ARG A 112 12.77 21.54 11.59
CA ARG A 112 11.82 22.57 12.01
C ARG A 112 12.41 23.57 13.01
N SER A 113 13.35 23.15 13.84
CA SER A 113 14.10 24.07 14.73
C SER A 113 15.06 24.98 13.96
N ILE A 114 15.60 24.51 12.83
CA ILE A 114 16.55 25.27 12.01
C ILE A 114 15.82 26.16 11.00
N LYS A 115 14.72 25.67 10.42
CA LYS A 115 13.89 26.38 9.44
C LYS A 115 12.42 26.31 9.86
N PRO A 116 11.97 27.27 10.68
CA PRO A 116 10.56 27.39 11.04
C PRO A 116 9.72 27.64 9.79
N TRP A 117 8.48 27.16 9.78
CA TRP A 117 7.53 27.51 8.73
C TRP A 117 7.24 29.00 8.82
N VAL A 118 7.71 29.75 7.84
CA VAL A 118 7.23 31.12 7.63
C VAL A 118 5.88 30.98 6.96
N LEU A 119 4.81 31.30 7.67
CA LEU A 119 3.51 31.52 7.04
C LEU A 119 3.69 32.75 6.15
N GLU A 120 3.66 32.57 4.83
CA GLU A 120 3.53 33.71 3.92
C GLU A 120 2.23 34.43 4.30
N SER A 121 2.38 35.70 4.65
CA SER A 121 1.32 36.58 5.18
C SER A 121 0.48 37.15 4.06
#